data_AF-A0A183LTP7-F1
#
_entry.id   AF-A0A183LTP7-F1
#
_cell.length_a   1.000
_cell.length_b   1.000
_cell.length_c   1.000
_cell.angle_alpha   90.00
_cell.angle_beta   90.00
_cell.angle_gamma   90.00
#
_symmetry.space_group_name_H-M   'P 1'
#
loop_
_entity.id
_entity.type
_entity.pdbx_description
1 polymer ?
#
loop_
_entity_poly.entity_id
_entity_poly.type
_entity_poly.pdbx_seq_one_letter_code
_entity_poly.pdbx_strand_id
1 'polypeptide(L)' 'MLLYSGHKEENAPHTQGVSLMLFKVARNAFVGWESHGSRIIKALFKTKKEGITMNIIQCYAPINDSNDDIKDQFYERL' A
#
# COMPACT_ATOMS: atom_id res chain seq x y z
N MET A 1 5.27 13.79 -0.24
CA MET A 1 5.60 12.49 0.33
C MET A 1 4.79 11.48 -0.43
N LEU A 2 5.51 10.56 -1.06
CA LEU A 2 4.98 9.44 -1.81
C LEU A 2 5.41 8.20 -1.06
N LEU A 3 4.45 7.37 -0.67
CA LEU A 3 4.72 6.02 -0.21
C LEU A 3 4.69 5.13 -1.44
N TYR A 4 5.72 4.31 -1.64
CA TYR A 4 5.83 3.47 -2.83
C TYR A 4 6.24 2.07 -2.41
N SER A 5 5.44 1.10 -2.82
CA SER A 5 5.82 -0.31 -2.82
C SER A 5 5.88 -0.79 -4.26
N GLY A 6 6.88 -1.58 -4.60
CA GLY A 6 7.11 -2.03 -5.97
C GLY A 6 8.39 -2.84 -6.08
N HIS A 7 8.72 -3.24 -7.31
CA HIS A 7 9.96 -3.94 -7.59
C HIS A 7 11.16 -3.00 -7.49
N LYS A 8 12.27 -3.51 -6.95
CA LYS A 8 13.51 -2.74 -6.78
C LYS A 8 14.32 -2.62 -8.08
N GLU A 9 14.03 -3.47 -9.06
CA GLU A 9 14.73 -3.47 -10.35
C GLU A 9 14.28 -2.28 -11.19
N GLU A 10 15.25 -1.47 -11.61
CA GLU A 10 15.03 -0.24 -12.37
C GLU A 10 14.28 -0.47 -13.70
N ASN A 11 14.39 -1.67 -14.26
CA ASN A 11 13.77 -2.07 -15.53
C ASN A 11 12.61 -3.06 -15.37
N ALA A 12 12.15 -3.31 -14.13
CA ALA A 12 11.02 -4.23 -13.94
C ALA A 12 9.77 -3.65 -14.61
N PRO A 13 8.92 -4.48 -15.22
CA PRO A 13 7.63 -4.04 -15.71
C PRO A 13 6.87 -3.30 -14.59
N HIS A 14 6.37 -2.09 -14.87
CA HIS A 14 5.58 -1.28 -13.94
C HIS A 14 4.16 -1.86 -13.69
N THR A 15 4.07 -3.17 -13.47
CA THR A 15 2.81 -3.93 -13.40
C THR A 15 2.44 -4.32 -11.97
N GLN A 16 3.33 -4.10 -10.99
CA GLN A 16 3.15 -4.61 -9.62
C GLN A 16 3.41 -3.58 -8.53
N GLY A 17 3.62 -2.31 -8.88
CA GLY A 17 3.82 -1.25 -7.89
C GLY A 17 2.51 -0.62 -7.44
N VAL A 18 2.44 -0.22 -6.18
CA VAL A 18 1.37 0.62 -5.64
C VAL A 18 1.98 1.86 -5.00
N SER A 19 1.29 2.99 -5.10
CA SER A 19 1.73 4.23 -4.47
C SER A 19 0.60 4.93 -3.76
N LEU A 20 0.93 5.63 -2.67
CA LEU A 20 0.01 6.50 -1.96
C LEU A 20 0.64 7.88 -1.87
N MET A 21 0.03 8.86 -2.55
CA MET A 21 0.48 10.24 -2.53
C MET A 21 -0.25 11.01 -1.42
N LEU A 22 0.52 11.66 -0.54
CA LEU A 22 -0.05 12.43 0.55
C LEU A 22 -0.06 13.94 0.26
N PHE A 23 -1.24 14.53 0.37
CA PHE A 23 -1.44 15.97 0.47
C PHE A 23 -0.63 16.55 1.63
N LYS A 24 -0.24 17.83 1.52
CA LYS A 24 0.59 18.51 2.52
C LYS A 24 0.03 18.38 3.94
N VAL A 25 -1.29 18.55 4.10
CA VAL A 25 -1.97 18.46 5.41
C VAL A 25 -1.96 17.03 5.96
N ALA A 26 -2.17 16.02 5.11
CA ALA A 26 -2.19 14.61 5.52
C ALA A 26 -0.83 14.12 6.03
N ARG A 27 0.28 14.74 5.60
CA ARG A 27 1.63 14.41 6.09
C ARG A 27 1.79 14.70 7.59
N ASN A 28 1.11 15.71 8.11
CA ASN A 28 1.19 16.04 9.55
C ASN A 28 0.49 15.00 10.42
N ALA A 29 -0.48 14.29 9.86
CA ALA A 29 -1.20 13.21 10.53
C ALA A 29 -0.52 11.85 10.32
N PHE A 30 0.41 11.72 9.38
CA PHE A 30 1.07 10.46 9.06
C PHE A 30 1.97 9.98 10.22
N VAL A 31 1.82 8.71 10.61
CA VAL A 31 2.60 8.09 11.69
C VAL A 31 3.68 7.17 11.14
N GLY A 32 3.32 6.36 10.15
CA GLY A 32 4.21 5.34 9.61
C GLY A 32 3.49 4.50 8.56
N TRP A 33 4.27 3.70 7.85
CA TRP A 33 3.73 2.78 6.86
C TRP A 33 4.61 1.54 6.75
N GLU A 34 4.02 0.49 6.23
CA GLU A 34 4.68 -0.76 5.88
C GLU A 34 4.16 -1.24 4.52
N SER A 35 5.01 -2.00 3.82
CA SER A 35 4.65 -2.67 2.57
C SER A 35 4.49 -4.17 2.82
N HIS A 36 3.42 -4.76 2.28
CA HIS A 36 3.19 -6.21 2.31
C HIS A 36 3.34 -6.78 0.90
N GLY A 37 4.60 -6.90 0.47
CA GLY A 37 4.95 -7.18 -0.93
C GLY A 37 4.83 -5.94 -1.83
N SER A 38 5.02 -6.12 -3.14
CA SER A 38 5.07 -5.01 -4.10
C SER A 38 3.73 -4.28 -4.28
N ARG A 39 2.61 -4.96 -4.01
CA ARG A 39 1.26 -4.49 -4.35
C ARG A 39 0.42 -3.96 -3.20
N ILE A 40 0.93 -3.95 -1.96
CA ILE A 40 0.15 -3.54 -0.78
C ILE A 40 0.95 -2.53 0.04
N ILE A 41 0.32 -1.40 0.35
CA ILE A 41 0.79 -0.38 1.30
C ILE A 41 -0.24 -0.32 2.43
N LYS A 42 0.24 -0.38 3.66
CA LYS A 42 -0.53 -0.05 4.85
C LYS A 42 0.06 1.18 5.51
N ALA A 43 -0.74 2.23 5.64
CA ALA A 43 -0.33 3.52 6.18
C ALA A 43 -1.20 3.89 7.39
N LEU A 44 -0.55 4.36 8.45
CA LEU A 44 -1.18 4.76 9.71
C LEU A 44 -1.20 6.29 9.83
N PHE A 45 -2.34 6.84 10.24
CA PHE A 45 -2.55 8.26 10.45
C PHE A 45 -3.15 8.52 11.83
N LYS A 46 -2.71 9.57 12.52
CA LYS A 46 -3.41 10.12 13.67
C LYS A 46 -4.70 10.77 13.20
N THR A 47 -5.79 10.52 13.91
CA THR A 47 -7.01 11.29 13.70
C THR A 47 -7.02 12.54 14.59
N LYS A 48 -8.01 13.41 14.41
CA LYS A 48 -8.22 14.55 15.32
C LYS A 48 -8.65 14.12 16.72
N LYS A 49 -9.22 12.92 16.86
CA LYS A 49 -9.61 12.36 18.16
C LYS A 49 -8.41 11.65 18.76
N GLU A 50 -7.97 12.14 19.91
CA GLU A 50 -6.83 11.58 20.63
C GLU A 50 -7.06 10.10 20.97
N GLY A 51 -5.98 9.31 20.90
CA GLY A 51 -6.03 7.86 21.08
C GLY A 51 -6.59 7.06 19.90
N ILE A 52 -7.11 7.71 18.84
CA ILE A 52 -7.60 7.03 17.63
C ILE A 52 -6.65 7.24 16.46
N THR A 53 -6.23 6.13 15.88
CA THR A 53 -5.47 6.07 14.63
C THR A 53 -6.31 5.49 13.51
N MET A 54 -6.16 6.04 12.29
CA MET A 54 -6.78 5.54 11.07
C MET A 54 -5.75 4.76 10.26
N ASN A 55 -6.10 3.53 9.90
CA ASN A 55 -5.33 2.70 8.98
C ASN A 55 -5.91 2.84 7.57
N ILE A 56 -5.05 3.08 6.59
CA ILE A 56 -5.38 3.04 5.17
C ILE A 56 -4.58 1.89 4.55
N ILE A 57 -5.28 0.96 3.91
CA ILE A 57 -4.67 -0.11 3.13
C ILE A 57 -4.96 0.19 1.67
N GLN A 58 -3.91 0.47 0.91
CA GLN A 58 -3.96 0.65 -0.54
C GLN A 58 -3.34 -0.58 -1.18
N CYS A 59 -4.08 -1.24 -2.06
CA CYS A 59 -3.58 -2.39 -2.78
C CYS A 59 -3.93 -2.36 -4.27
N TYR A 60 -3.14 -3.06 -5.08
CA TYR A 60 -3.45 -3.33 -6.48
C TYR A 60 -3.70 -4.84 -6.66
N ALA A 61 -4.97 -5.20 -6.84
CA ALA A 61 -5.39 -6.59 -6.94
C ALA A 61 -4.76 -7.29 -8.18
N PRO A 62 -4.55 -8.61 -8.12
CA PRO A 62 -4.22 -9.39 -9.31
C PRO A 62 -5.27 -9.25 -10.41
N ILE A 63 -4.85 -9.33 -11.67
CA ILE A 63 -5.75 -9.31 -12.83
C ILE A 63 -6.52 -10.63 -12.92
N ASN A 64 -7.68 -10.63 -13.59
CA ASN A 64 -8.53 -11.82 -13.72
C ASN A 64 -7.80 -13.03 -14.32
N ASP A 65 -6.86 -12.80 -15.23
CA ASP A 65 -6.07 -13.85 -15.88
C ASP A 65 -4.92 -14.39 -15.01
N SER A 66 -4.76 -13.88 -13.78
CA SER A 66 -3.75 -14.39 -12.84
C SER A 66 -4.16 -15.76 -12.33
N ASN A 67 -3.17 -16.64 -12.07
CA ASN A 67 -3.40 -17.92 -11.41
C ASN A 67 -4.16 -17.73 -10.09
N ASP A 68 -5.14 -18.59 -9.82
CA ASP A 68 -5.93 -18.60 -8.58
C ASP A 68 -5.05 -18.73 -7.34
N ASP A 69 -3.98 -19.53 -7.36
CA ASP A 69 -3.04 -19.62 -6.23
C ASP A 69 -2.40 -18.26 -5.88
N ILE A 70 -2.11 -17.45 -6.91
CA ILE A 70 -1.54 -16.10 -6.75
C ILE A 70 -2.60 -15.15 -6.19
N LYS A 71 -3.85 -15.29 -6.63
CA LYS A 71 -4.99 -14.51 -6.13
C LYS A 71 -5.24 -14.84 -4.66
N ASP A 72 -5.32 -16.12 -4.32
CA ASP A 72 -5.56 -16.59 -2.96
C ASP A 72 -4.43 -16.12 -2.04
N GLN A 73 -3.17 -16.32 -2.43
CA GLN A 73 -2.03 -15.83 -1.66
C GLN A 73 -2.05 -14.30 -1.47
N PHE A 74 -2.52 -13.54 -2.45
CA PHE A 74 -2.64 -12.09 -2.32
C PHE A 74 -3.72 -11.71 -1.29
N TYR A 75 -4.89 -12.34 -1.33
CA TYR A 75 -5.98 -12.05 -0.41
C TYR A 75 -5.69 -12.52 1.03
N GLU A 76 -4.93 -13.60 1.21
CA GLU A 76 -4.46 -14.05 2.54
C GLU A 76 -3.46 -13.09 3.19
N ARG A 77 -2.80 -12.23 2.42
CA ARG A 77 -1.84 -11.22 2.92
C ARG A 77 -2.49 -9.89 3.29
N LEU A 78 -3.78 -9.70 2.97
CA LEU A 78 -4.51 -8.45 3.20
C LEU A 78 -5.11 -8.41 4.61
#